data_AF-A0A1G0F0Y9-F1
#
_entry.id   AF-A0A1G0F0Y9-F1
#
_cell.length_a   1.000
_cell.length_b   1.000
_cell.length_c   1.000
_cell.angle_alpha   90.00
_cell.angle_beta   90.00
_cell.angle_gamma   90.00
#
_symmetry.space_group_name_H-M   'P 1'
#
loop_
_entity.id
_entity.type
_entity.pdbx_description
1 polymer ?
#
loop_
_entity_poly.entity_id
_entity_poly.type
_entity_poly.pdbx_seq_one_letter_code
_entity_poly.pdbx_strand_id
1 'polypeptide(L)'
;MNINRLQRPRLLATAVLLSALCPLPAFALELDIGIKVGDGAQDRREVHEKGGPPAHAPAHGYRARHHYHYYPSSDVYFDSARGVYFYISDNNWQMSATLPLTLKARLGDHVTIEMDSEHPYSEHKAHKSKYPPGQTKNKDKHKEKHQ
;
A
#
# COMPACT_ATOMS: atom_id res chain seq x y z
N MET A 1 57.55 5.77 16.83
CA MET A 1 56.91 5.89 18.17
C MET A 1 55.73 6.83 18.02
N ASN A 2 54.49 6.56 18.42
CA ASN A 2 53.91 5.42 19.11
C ASN A 2 52.43 5.32 18.70
N ILE A 3 52.03 4.07 18.51
CA ILE A 3 50.71 3.44 18.39
C ILE A 3 49.56 4.03 19.23
N ASN A 4 48.40 4.24 18.59
CA ASN A 4 47.08 4.14 19.23
C ASN A 4 46.11 3.41 18.26
N ARG A 5 46.36 2.11 18.10
CA ARG A 5 45.31 1.11 17.86
C ARG A 5 44.80 0.66 19.22
N LEU A 6 43.53 0.22 19.27
CA LEU A 6 42.79 -0.50 20.33
C LEU A 6 41.50 0.29 20.59
N GLN A 7 40.28 -0.24 20.62
CA GLN A 7 39.74 -1.59 20.50
C GLN A 7 38.27 -1.44 20.14
N ARG A 8 37.77 -2.25 19.18
CA ARG A 8 36.33 -2.45 18.99
C ARG A 8 35.89 -3.56 19.95
N PRO A 9 34.89 -3.36 20.83
CA PRO A 9 34.28 -4.48 21.52
C PRO A 9 33.31 -5.19 20.59
N ARG A 10 33.69 -6.40 20.15
CA ARG A 10 32.73 -7.43 19.76
C ARG A 10 32.25 -8.08 21.05
N LEU A 11 31.01 -7.82 21.45
CA LEU A 11 30.35 -8.61 22.49
C LEU A 11 29.02 -9.10 21.93
N LEU A 12 29.07 -10.33 21.42
CA LEU A 12 27.93 -11.23 21.33
C LEU A 12 27.48 -11.49 22.78
N ALA A 13 26.30 -10.97 23.13
CA ALA A 13 25.59 -11.41 24.32
C ALA A 13 24.20 -11.84 23.86
N THR A 14 24.10 -13.12 23.50
CA THR A 14 22.84 -13.85 23.46
C THR A 14 22.30 -13.93 24.88
N ALA A 15 21.19 -13.24 25.15
CA ALA A 15 20.36 -13.50 26.33
C ALA A 15 18.96 -13.87 25.83
N VAL A 16 18.73 -15.17 25.80
CA VAL A 16 17.40 -15.78 25.71
C VAL A 16 16.71 -15.47 27.05
N LEU A 17 15.64 -14.68 27.00
CA LEU A 17 14.70 -14.54 28.10
C LEU A 17 13.33 -14.95 27.58
N LEU A 18 12.97 -16.20 27.86
CA LEU A 18 11.61 -16.72 27.77
C LEU A 18 10.69 -15.80 28.59
N SER A 19 9.93 -14.94 27.91
CA SER A 19 8.81 -14.25 28.53
C SER A 19 7.56 -15.12 28.37
N ALA A 20 7.09 -15.54 29.54
CA ALA A 20 5.94 -16.34 29.83
C ALA A 20 4.79 -16.26 28.83
N LEU A 21 4.44 -17.45 28.34
CA LEU A 21 3.14 -17.87 27.87
C LEU A 21 2.06 -17.33 28.83
N CYS A 22 1.34 -16.28 28.43
CA CYS A 22 0.10 -15.87 29.09
C CYS A 22 -1.03 -16.48 28.25
N PRO A 23 -1.52 -17.69 28.59
CA PRO A 23 -2.69 -18.23 27.92
C PRO A 23 -3.86 -17.29 28.22
N LEU A 24 -4.40 -16.70 27.17
CA LEU A 24 -5.61 -15.90 27.24
C LEU A 24 -6.69 -16.72 27.98
N PRO A 25 -7.43 -16.11 28.92
CA PRO A 25 -8.51 -16.80 29.61
C PRO A 25 -9.52 -17.31 28.60
N ALA A 26 -9.80 -18.62 28.67
CA ALA A 26 -10.88 -19.28 27.97
C ALA A 26 -12.21 -18.65 28.41
N PHE A 27 -12.66 -17.64 27.66
CA PHE A 27 -14.00 -17.08 27.78
C PHE A 27 -14.98 -18.05 27.10
N ALA A 28 -15.35 -19.10 27.83
CA ALA A 28 -16.45 -19.98 27.47
C ALA A 28 -17.77 -19.21 27.68
N LEU A 29 -18.27 -18.56 26.62
CA LEU A 29 -19.70 -18.32 26.52
C LEU A 29 -20.34 -19.58 25.94
N GLU A 30 -20.77 -20.43 26.86
CA GLU A 30 -21.59 -21.59 26.59
C GLU A 30 -23.01 -21.09 26.24
N LEU A 31 -23.23 -20.86 24.95
CA LEU A 31 -24.57 -20.72 24.39
C LEU A 31 -25.10 -22.13 24.13
N ASP A 32 -25.91 -22.60 25.08
CA ASP A 32 -26.75 -23.80 24.96
C ASP A 32 -27.74 -23.63 23.81
N ILE A 33 -27.36 -24.10 22.63
CA ILE A 33 -28.27 -24.27 21.50
C ILE A 33 -28.56 -25.77 21.42
N GLY A 34 -29.62 -26.18 22.11
CA GLY A 34 -30.11 -27.55 22.09
C GLY A 34 -30.48 -28.01 20.68
N ILE A 35 -29.69 -28.92 20.11
CA ILE A 35 -30.02 -29.63 18.88
C ILE A 35 -30.62 -30.98 19.27
N LYS A 36 -31.93 -31.11 19.08
CA LYS A 36 -32.63 -32.41 19.08
C LYS A 36 -32.24 -33.18 17.82
N VAL A 37 -31.62 -34.34 18.00
CA VAL A 37 -31.47 -35.34 16.94
C VAL A 37 -32.83 -35.96 16.67
N GLY A 38 -33.48 -35.49 15.60
CA GLY A 38 -34.63 -36.16 15.00
C GLY A 38 -34.16 -36.93 13.79
N ASP A 39 -34.14 -38.26 13.90
CA ASP A 39 -34.05 -39.17 12.76
C ASP A 39 -35.27 -38.94 11.85
N GLY A 40 -35.02 -38.43 10.65
CA GLY A 40 -36.07 -38.04 9.71
C GLY A 40 -35.51 -37.86 8.31
N ALA A 41 -35.68 -38.91 7.52
CA ALA A 41 -35.57 -39.02 6.07
C ALA A 41 -35.39 -37.74 5.23
N GLN A 42 -34.38 -37.81 4.35
CA GLN A 42 -34.29 -37.22 3.01
C GLN A 42 -34.85 -35.80 2.82
N ASP A 43 -33.96 -34.81 2.86
CA ASP A 43 -34.10 -33.66 1.97
C ASP A 43 -32.80 -33.44 1.18
N ARG A 44 -33.00 -33.28 -0.10
CA ARG A 44 -32.02 -33.21 -1.18
C ARG A 44 -31.26 -31.90 -1.01
N ARG A 45 -29.95 -31.96 -0.75
CA ARG A 45 -29.09 -30.80 -0.91
C ARG A 45 -29.08 -30.40 -2.39
N GLU A 46 -29.93 -29.45 -2.75
CA GLU A 46 -29.77 -28.69 -3.98
C GLU A 46 -28.48 -27.88 -3.84
N VAL A 47 -27.39 -28.42 -4.39
CA VAL A 47 -26.19 -27.67 -4.70
C VAL A 47 -26.59 -26.66 -5.77
N HIS A 48 -27.00 -25.47 -5.34
CA HIS A 48 -27.09 -24.32 -6.22
C HIS A 48 -25.66 -23.95 -6.65
N GLU A 49 -25.19 -24.61 -7.70
CA GLU A 49 -24.03 -24.21 -8.50
C GLU A 49 -24.30 -22.79 -9.00
N LYS A 50 -23.88 -21.79 -8.23
CA LYS A 50 -23.84 -20.40 -8.70
C LYS A 50 -22.80 -20.35 -9.81
N GLY A 51 -23.26 -20.52 -11.04
CA GLY A 51 -22.44 -20.48 -12.24
C GLY A 51 -21.53 -19.26 -12.20
N GLY A 52 -20.22 -19.50 -12.17
CA GLY A 52 -19.24 -18.46 -12.42
C GLY A 52 -19.51 -17.81 -13.79
N PRO A 53 -18.88 -16.65 -14.07
CA PRO A 53 -18.97 -16.06 -15.40
C PRO A 53 -18.68 -17.14 -16.46
N PRO A 54 -19.45 -17.19 -17.56
CA PRO A 54 -19.30 -18.25 -18.55
C PRO A 54 -17.84 -18.34 -18.98
N ALA A 55 -17.34 -19.55 -19.24
CA ALA A 55 -15.92 -19.80 -19.53
C ALA A 55 -15.35 -18.94 -20.69
N HIS A 56 -16.24 -18.39 -21.53
CA HIS A 56 -15.91 -17.53 -22.65
C HIS A 56 -15.92 -16.02 -22.31
N ALA A 57 -16.48 -15.58 -21.17
CA ALA A 57 -16.45 -14.17 -20.79
C ALA A 57 -15.12 -13.86 -20.09
N PRO A 58 -14.27 -12.97 -20.65
CA PRO A 58 -13.13 -12.47 -19.92
C PRO A 58 -13.63 -11.82 -18.63
N ALA A 59 -13.08 -12.23 -17.48
CA ALA A 59 -13.32 -11.57 -16.19
C ALA A 59 -12.59 -10.21 -16.14
N HIS A 60 -12.87 -9.33 -17.09
CA HIS A 60 -12.46 -7.93 -17.04
C HIS A 60 -13.39 -7.20 -16.08
N GLY A 61 -13.22 -7.49 -14.78
CA GLY A 61 -13.86 -6.72 -13.72
C GLY A 61 -13.50 -5.24 -13.87
N TYR A 62 -14.46 -4.37 -13.55
CA TYR A 62 -14.24 -2.93 -13.48
C TYR A 62 -13.09 -2.65 -12.51
N ARG A 63 -12.03 -1.98 -13.00
CA ARG A 63 -10.93 -1.53 -12.15
C ARG A 63 -11.21 -0.09 -11.73
N ALA A 64 -11.08 0.16 -10.43
CA ALA A 64 -11.12 1.53 -9.92
C ALA A 64 -10.01 2.35 -10.58
N ARG A 65 -10.34 3.57 -11.02
CA ARG A 65 -9.36 4.54 -11.49
C ARG A 65 -8.91 5.36 -10.29
N HIS A 66 -7.60 5.43 -10.10
CA HIS A 66 -6.96 6.20 -9.04
C HIS A 66 -6.24 7.41 -9.65
N HIS A 67 -6.44 8.57 -9.04
CA HIS A 67 -5.75 9.80 -9.41
C HIS A 67 -4.63 10.06 -8.41
N TYR A 68 -3.40 10.22 -8.90
CA TYR A 68 -2.23 10.53 -8.10
C TYR A 68 -1.62 11.85 -8.54
N HIS A 69 -1.16 12.65 -7.59
CA HIS A 69 -0.25 13.76 -7.85
C HIS A 69 1.19 13.24 -7.77
N TYR A 70 1.84 13.13 -8.92
CA TYR A 70 3.24 12.72 -9.03
C TYR A 70 4.16 13.94 -9.03
N TYR A 71 5.14 13.93 -8.12
CA TYR A 71 6.17 14.95 -7.95
C TYR A 71 7.49 14.44 -8.56
N PRO A 72 7.79 14.75 -9.83
CA PRO A 72 8.96 14.21 -10.53
C PRO A 72 10.29 14.66 -9.93
N SER A 73 10.34 15.81 -9.25
CA SER A 73 11.56 16.32 -8.61
C SER A 73 12.05 15.47 -7.44
N SER A 74 11.14 14.75 -6.78
CA SER A 74 11.41 13.96 -5.57
C SER A 74 10.99 12.50 -5.69
N ASP A 75 10.49 12.07 -6.86
CA ASP A 75 9.95 10.73 -7.10
C ASP A 75 8.88 10.33 -6.06
N VAL A 76 8.00 11.28 -5.70
CA VAL A 76 6.92 11.09 -4.72
C VAL A 76 5.56 11.04 -5.42
N TYR A 77 4.68 10.15 -4.97
CA TYR A 77 3.27 10.15 -5.36
C TYR A 77 2.42 10.55 -4.16
N PHE A 78 1.41 11.38 -4.37
CA PHE A 78 0.39 11.69 -3.38
C PHE A 78 -0.96 11.24 -3.90
N ASP A 79 -1.65 10.44 -3.10
CA ASP A 79 -3.02 10.04 -3.35
C ASP A 79 -3.95 11.00 -2.59
N SER A 80 -4.65 11.85 -3.32
CA SER A 80 -5.56 12.84 -2.74
C SER A 80 -6.84 12.22 -2.18
N ALA A 81 -7.25 11.05 -2.66
CA ALA A 81 -8.43 10.34 -2.17
C ALA A 81 -8.17 9.71 -0.80
N ARG A 82 -6.96 9.14 -0.60
CA ARG A 82 -6.55 8.52 0.67
C ARG A 82 -5.80 9.46 1.61
N GLY A 83 -5.29 10.58 1.10
CA GLY A 83 -4.47 11.53 1.89
C GLY A 83 -3.11 10.96 2.29
N VAL A 84 -2.48 10.16 1.42
CA VAL A 84 -1.25 9.43 1.72
C VAL A 84 -0.18 9.64 0.65
N TYR A 85 1.07 9.58 1.07
CA TYR A 85 2.25 9.70 0.23
C TYR A 85 2.91 8.34 0.01
N PHE A 86 3.36 8.11 -1.22
CA PHE A 86 4.24 7.02 -1.60
C PHE A 86 5.59 7.58 -2.00
N TYR A 87 6.65 7.13 -1.33
CA TYR A 87 8.01 7.60 -1.56
C TYR A 87 9.02 6.49 -1.27
N ILE A 88 10.26 6.67 -1.73
CA ILE A 88 11.36 5.74 -1.42
C ILE A 88 12.03 6.18 -0.11
N SER A 89 12.06 5.29 0.88
CA SER A 89 12.90 5.39 2.08
C SER A 89 13.76 4.15 2.18
N ASP A 90 15.05 4.31 2.49
CA ASP A 90 15.96 3.17 2.69
C ASP A 90 15.89 2.13 1.57
N ASN A 91 15.88 2.60 0.32
CA ASN A 91 15.76 1.80 -0.90
C ASN A 91 14.45 1.02 -1.06
N ASN A 92 13.43 1.29 -0.24
CA ASN A 92 12.13 0.63 -0.27
C ASN A 92 11.00 1.64 -0.46
N TRP A 93 9.94 1.23 -1.15
CA TRP A 93 8.72 2.04 -1.24
C TRP A 93 7.99 2.02 0.10
N GLN A 94 7.64 3.19 0.58
CA GLN A 94 6.89 3.38 1.80
C GLN A 94 5.63 4.19 1.54
N MET A 95 4.59 3.87 2.30
CA MET A 95 3.33 4.58 2.35
C MET A 95 3.19 5.24 3.72
N SER A 96 2.94 6.54 3.75
CA SER A 96 2.76 7.28 5.01
C SER A 96 1.79 8.44 4.81
N ALA A 97 1.02 8.78 5.85
CA ALA A 97 0.22 9.99 5.88
C ALA A 97 1.08 11.27 5.98
N THR A 98 2.33 11.14 6.46
CA THR A 98 3.24 12.27 6.63
C THR A 98 4.48 12.09 5.76
N LEU A 99 4.78 13.11 4.96
CA LEU A 99 6.00 13.15 4.15
C LEU A 99 7.20 13.59 5.01
N PRO A 100 8.33 12.87 4.99
CA PRO A 100 9.56 13.28 5.66
C PRO A 100 10.01 14.70 5.26
N LEU A 101 10.57 15.45 6.23
CA LEU A 101 10.92 16.87 6.04
C LEU A 101 11.92 17.09 4.89
N THR A 102 12.87 16.16 4.71
CA THR A 102 13.88 16.21 3.64
C THR A 102 13.26 16.16 2.25
N LEU A 103 12.21 15.37 2.06
CA LEU A 103 11.46 15.28 0.81
C LEU A 103 10.53 16.47 0.64
N LYS A 104 9.88 16.91 1.73
CA LYS A 104 9.01 18.09 1.70
C LYS A 104 9.75 19.36 1.28
N ALA A 105 11.00 19.53 1.71
CA ALA A 105 11.85 20.66 1.32
C ALA A 105 12.20 20.68 -0.18
N ARG A 106 12.09 19.53 -0.86
CA ARG A 106 12.39 19.37 -2.29
C ARG A 106 11.14 19.09 -3.12
N LEU A 107 9.96 19.23 -2.50
CA LEU A 107 8.69 19.00 -3.14
C LEU A 107 8.45 20.14 -4.15
N GLY A 108 8.55 19.81 -5.44
CA GLY A 108 8.36 20.76 -6.52
C GLY A 108 6.93 20.74 -7.05
N ASP A 109 6.79 21.06 -8.34
CA ASP A 109 5.52 20.93 -9.04
C ASP A 109 5.07 19.47 -9.16
N HIS A 110 3.76 19.28 -9.31
CA HIS A 110 3.15 17.97 -9.50
C HIS A 110 2.48 17.85 -10.86
N VAL A 111 2.33 16.61 -11.32
CA VAL A 111 1.48 16.24 -12.45
C VAL A 111 0.44 15.24 -11.98
N THR A 112 -0.81 15.40 -12.41
CA THR A 112 -1.86 14.42 -12.13
C THR A 112 -1.75 13.25 -13.09
N ILE A 113 -1.70 12.04 -12.54
CA ILE A 113 -1.63 10.78 -13.28
C ILE A 113 -2.82 9.92 -12.88
N GLU A 114 -3.45 9.31 -13.87
CA GLU A 114 -4.52 8.34 -13.70
C GLU A 114 -3.98 6.93 -13.92
N MET A 115 -4.33 6.00 -13.03
CA MET A 115 -3.92 4.61 -13.16
C MET A 115 -4.90 3.65 -12.46
N ASP A 116 -4.80 2.38 -12.81
CA ASP A 116 -5.71 1.31 -12.35
C ASP A 116 -5.13 0.53 -11.17
N SER A 117 -3.97 0.98 -10.70
CA SER A 117 -3.19 0.34 -9.66
C SER A 117 -3.28 1.15 -8.38
N GLU A 118 -3.49 0.46 -7.26
CA GLU A 118 -3.40 1.05 -5.91
C GLU A 118 -1.96 1.42 -5.53
N HIS A 119 -0.98 0.86 -6.25
CA HIS A 119 0.44 1.00 -6.00
C HIS A 119 1.11 1.76 -7.16
N PRO A 120 1.24 3.10 -7.06
CA PRO A 120 1.68 3.92 -8.18
C PRO A 120 3.11 3.68 -8.63
N TYR A 121 3.91 3.06 -7.76
CA TYR A 121 5.29 2.70 -8.06
C TYR A 121 5.45 1.47 -8.96
N SER A 122 4.38 0.71 -9.21
CA SER A 122 4.40 -0.45 -10.13
C SER A 122 4.87 -0.05 -11.54
N GLU A 123 4.52 1.16 -11.98
CA GLU A 123 4.91 1.72 -13.28
C GLU A 123 5.90 2.91 -13.13
N HIS A 124 6.64 2.98 -12.02
CA HIS A 124 7.52 4.12 -11.71
C HIS A 124 8.50 4.47 -12.84
N LYS A 125 9.12 3.45 -13.44
CA LYS A 125 10.09 3.65 -14.54
C LYS A 125 9.46 4.32 -15.76
N ALA A 126 8.21 3.98 -16.07
CA ALA A 126 7.46 4.59 -17.18
C ALA A 126 7.11 6.06 -16.87
N HIS A 127 6.61 6.33 -15.66
CA HIS A 127 6.29 7.69 -15.22
C HIS A 127 7.51 8.61 -15.22
N LYS A 128 8.65 8.13 -14.72
CA LYS A 128 9.90 8.89 -14.68
C LYS A 128 10.41 9.26 -16.08
N SER A 129 10.24 8.36 -17.06
CA SER A 129 10.60 8.65 -18.44
C SER A 129 9.65 9.66 -19.10
N LYS A 130 8.36 9.62 -18.75
CA LYS A 130 7.32 10.48 -19.33
C LYS A 130 7.34 11.89 -18.75
N TYR A 131 7.71 12.02 -17.49
CA TYR A 131 7.70 13.30 -16.75
C TYR A 131 9.09 13.59 -16.16
N PRO A 132 10.06 14.02 -16.99
CA PRO A 132 11.35 14.44 -16.47
C PRO A 132 11.19 15.70 -15.60
N PRO A 133 12.02 15.87 -14.56
CA PRO A 133 11.91 17.00 -13.65
C PRO A 133 12.14 18.33 -14.38
N GLY A 134 11.30 19.34 -14.09
CA GLY A 134 11.48 20.73 -14.57
C GLY A 134 10.63 21.18 -15.78
N GLN A 135 9.70 20.36 -16.27
CA GLN A 135 8.89 20.65 -17.48
C GLN A 135 7.61 21.47 -17.24
N THR A 136 7.22 21.75 -16.01
CA THR A 136 5.88 22.27 -15.63
C THR A 136 5.64 23.75 -15.89
N LYS A 137 6.61 24.49 -16.46
CA LYS A 137 6.60 25.97 -16.49
C LYS A 137 5.66 26.64 -17.51
N ASN A 138 4.87 25.92 -18.31
CA ASN A 138 4.29 26.52 -19.53
C ASN A 138 2.76 26.54 -19.67
N LYS A 139 1.97 26.15 -18.66
CA LYS A 139 0.50 26.00 -18.87
C LYS A 139 -0.40 27.17 -18.48
N ASP A 140 0.10 28.18 -17.77
CA ASP A 140 -0.77 29.27 -17.27
C ASP A 140 -0.97 30.44 -18.25
N LYS A 141 -0.34 30.44 -19.44
CA LYS A 141 -0.37 31.59 -20.37
C LYS A 141 -1.55 31.65 -21.36
N HIS A 142 -2.53 30.74 -21.32
CA HIS A 142 -3.59 30.71 -22.37
C HIS A 142 -5.04 30.72 -21.84
N LYS A 143 -5.30 31.27 -20.65
CA LYS A 143 -6.68 31.35 -20.12
C LYS A 143 -7.17 32.76 -19.76
N GLU A 144 -6.63 33.79 -20.39
CA GLU A 144 -7.11 35.16 -20.26
C GLU A 144 -7.30 35.80 -21.64
N LYS A 145 -8.47 35.54 -22.24
CA LYS A 145 -9.18 36.44 -23.18
C LYS A 145 -10.44 35.73 -23.66
N HIS A 146 -11.59 36.22 -23.21
CA HIS A 146 -12.85 36.45 -23.94
C HIS A 146 -13.89 36.83 -22.87
N GLN A 147 -13.91 38.13 -22.53
CA GLN A 147 -15.10 38.84 -22.07
C GLN A 147 -15.59 39.67 -23.24
#